data_AF-A0A1G7PFF4-F1
#
_entry.id   AF-A0A1G7PFF4-F1
#
_cell.length_a   1.000
_cell.length_b   1.000
_cell.length_c   1.000
_cell.angle_alpha   90.00
_cell.angle_beta   90.00
_cell.angle_gamma   90.00
#
_symmetry.space_group_name_H-M   'P 1'
#
loop_
_entity.id
_entity.type
_entity.pdbx_description
1 polymer ?
#
loop_
_entity_poly.entity_id
_entity_poly.type
_entity_poly.pdbx_seq_one_letter_code
_entity_poly.pdbx_strand_id
1 'polypeptide(L)'
;MEKYNFRFVNDSENPNKGLTDTEIDFLQEKLNLKFPPMYIFYLQNAGQNSNVFRIETDTNQLIKIQKELRLELDKLKVLQNENILCIKKYEVYEEYFSSNFETYYFFNLSENKRNPTLYIFEEVCINDGWKAFEKRITKVKEKNFSMFINNRTDEKYGISIKQHFKNIPFYIISVPISIILIIVSVFQILKEKILSKRKN
;
A
#
# COMPACT_ATOMS: atom_id res chain seq x y z
N MET A 1 -9.84 -21.77 -10.69
CA MET A 1 -9.04 -21.06 -9.66
C MET A 1 -9.77 -19.77 -9.34
N GLU A 2 -10.17 -19.53 -8.09
CA GLU A 2 -10.78 -18.24 -7.74
C GLU A 2 -9.80 -17.12 -8.05
N LYS A 3 -10.23 -16.16 -8.88
CA LYS A 3 -9.41 -15.02 -9.24
C LYS A 3 -9.56 -13.97 -8.14
N TYR A 4 -8.60 -13.90 -7.23
CA TYR A 4 -8.52 -12.79 -6.28
C TYR A 4 -8.14 -11.53 -7.04
N ASN A 5 -8.96 -10.49 -6.94
CA ASN A 5 -8.83 -9.27 -7.74
C ASN A 5 -7.79 -8.32 -7.14
N PHE A 6 -6.54 -8.73 -7.03
CA PHE A 6 -5.43 -7.86 -6.64
C PHE A 6 -4.95 -7.02 -7.83
N ARG A 7 -4.67 -5.74 -7.59
CA ARG A 7 -4.05 -4.82 -8.53
C ARG A 7 -2.56 -4.71 -8.20
N PHE A 8 -1.76 -5.62 -8.74
CA PHE A 8 -0.31 -5.54 -8.66
C PHE A 8 0.22 -4.54 -9.69
N VAL A 9 1.09 -3.64 -9.26
CA VAL A 9 1.77 -2.66 -10.13
C VAL A 9 3.17 -3.17 -10.44
N ASN A 10 3.55 -3.10 -11.72
CA ASN A 10 4.91 -3.38 -12.14
C ASN A 10 5.75 -2.11 -11.93
N ASP A 11 6.59 -2.13 -10.89
CA ASP A 11 7.49 -1.05 -10.52
C ASP A 11 8.93 -1.60 -10.68
N SER A 12 9.70 -1.01 -11.59
CA SER A 12 11.03 -1.51 -11.95
C SER A 12 12.06 -1.32 -10.85
N GLU A 13 11.90 -0.28 -10.01
CA GLU A 13 12.85 0.01 -8.92
C GLU A 13 12.52 -0.78 -7.68
N ASN A 14 11.24 -1.05 -7.44
CA ASN A 14 10.76 -1.85 -6.32
C ASN A 14 9.75 -2.90 -6.81
N PRO A 15 10.20 -4.02 -7.40
CA PRO A 15 9.30 -5.02 -7.96
C PRO A 15 8.64 -5.86 -6.87
N ASN A 16 7.39 -6.27 -7.13
CA ASN A 16 6.74 -7.31 -6.33
C ASN A 16 7.47 -8.64 -6.51
N LYS A 17 7.72 -9.34 -5.41
CA LYS A 17 8.35 -10.66 -5.38
C LYS A 17 7.58 -11.59 -4.46
N GLY A 18 7.16 -12.72 -5.02
CA GLY A 18 6.43 -13.76 -4.31
C GLY A 18 7.30 -14.68 -3.47
N LEU A 19 6.63 -15.46 -2.62
CA LEU A 19 7.16 -16.66 -2.00
C LEU A 19 6.76 -17.90 -2.82
N THR A 20 7.55 -18.96 -2.71
CA THR A 20 7.23 -20.29 -3.21
C THR A 20 6.23 -21.01 -2.30
N ASP A 21 5.55 -22.04 -2.81
CA ASP A 21 4.63 -22.85 -2.02
C ASP A 21 5.32 -23.49 -0.81
N THR A 22 6.57 -23.96 -0.98
CA THR A 22 7.38 -24.53 0.11
C THR A 22 7.70 -23.52 1.21
N GLU A 23 7.95 -22.25 0.87
CA GLU A 23 8.19 -21.21 1.87
C GLU A 23 6.89 -20.88 2.62
N ILE A 24 5.75 -20.86 1.91
CA ILE A 24 4.44 -20.61 2.52
C ILE A 24 4.05 -21.77 3.45
N ASP A 25 4.25 -23.02 3.03
CA ASP A 25 3.99 -24.20 3.84
C ASP A 25 4.86 -24.21 5.11
N PHE A 26 6.14 -23.85 4.98
CA PHE A 26 7.03 -23.69 6.13
C PHE A 26 6.52 -22.62 7.12
N LEU A 27 6.04 -21.46 6.64
CA LEU A 27 5.46 -20.43 7.51
C LEU A 27 4.19 -20.93 8.22
N GLN A 28 3.31 -21.63 7.51
CA GLN A 28 2.09 -22.21 8.08
C GLN A 28 2.41 -23.24 9.17
N GLU A 29 3.38 -24.13 8.93
CA GLU A 29 3.84 -25.12 9.90
C GLU A 29 4.41 -24.45 11.14
N LYS A 30 5.28 -23.44 10.97
CA LYS A 30 5.94 -22.74 12.08
C LYS A 30 4.98 -21.97 12.98
N LEU A 31 3.93 -21.40 12.39
CA LEU A 31 2.88 -20.73 13.16
C LEU A 31 1.80 -21.69 13.65
N ASN A 32 1.79 -22.94 13.17
CA ASN A 32 0.71 -23.90 13.37
C ASN A 32 -0.67 -23.31 12.97
N LEU A 33 -0.72 -22.60 11.84
CA LEU A 33 -1.90 -21.91 11.33
C LEU A 33 -2.08 -22.19 9.83
N LYS A 34 -3.32 -22.44 9.41
CA LYS A 34 -3.66 -22.49 7.99
C LYS A 34 -3.95 -21.09 7.48
N PHE A 35 -3.27 -20.68 6.42
CA PHE A 35 -3.43 -19.36 5.84
C PHE A 35 -4.68 -19.30 4.95
N PRO A 36 -5.39 -18.15 4.93
CA PRO A 36 -6.50 -17.94 4.02
C PRO A 36 -6.03 -18.02 2.56
N PRO A 37 -6.80 -18.64 1.65
CA PRO A 37 -6.45 -18.74 0.24
C PRO A 37 -6.12 -17.40 -0.45
N MET A 38 -6.85 -16.32 -0.10
CA MET A 38 -6.58 -14.97 -0.62
C MET A 38 -5.22 -14.43 -0.14
N TYR A 39 -4.83 -14.74 1.10
CA TYR A 39 -3.55 -14.35 1.67
C TYR A 39 -2.41 -15.18 1.06
N ILE A 40 -2.60 -16.48 0.84
CA ILE A 40 -1.65 -17.34 0.10
C ILE A 40 -1.41 -16.79 -1.30
N PHE A 41 -2.48 -16.44 -2.03
CA PHE A 41 -2.34 -15.84 -3.37
C PHE A 41 -1.53 -14.54 -3.33
N TYR A 42 -1.73 -13.69 -2.30
CA TYR A 42 -0.91 -12.50 -2.12
C TYR A 42 0.55 -12.83 -1.83
N LEU A 43 0.82 -13.79 -0.94
CA LEU A 43 2.18 -14.25 -0.63
C LEU A 43 2.91 -14.76 -1.88
N GLN A 44 2.24 -15.54 -2.73
CA GLN A 44 2.80 -16.08 -3.97
C GLN A 44 3.16 -15.00 -5.01
N ASN A 45 2.55 -13.82 -4.94
CA ASN A 45 2.76 -12.75 -5.91
C ASN A 45 3.64 -11.61 -5.37
N ALA A 46 3.56 -11.32 -4.06
CA ALA A 46 4.19 -10.16 -3.44
C ALA A 46 4.60 -10.39 -1.97
N GLY A 47 4.68 -11.65 -1.51
CA GLY A 47 4.99 -11.96 -0.12
C GLY A 47 6.39 -11.57 0.31
N GLN A 48 7.40 -11.98 -0.44
CA GLN A 48 8.81 -11.70 -0.13
C GLN A 48 9.13 -10.20 -0.21
N ASN A 49 8.58 -9.54 -1.22
CA ASN A 49 8.62 -8.10 -1.34
C ASN A 49 7.32 -7.61 -1.97
N SER A 50 6.68 -6.64 -1.32
CA SER A 50 5.55 -5.93 -1.90
C SER A 50 5.87 -4.46 -1.97
N ASN A 51 5.64 -3.91 -3.16
CA ASN A 51 5.84 -2.50 -3.40
C ASN A 51 4.73 -1.62 -2.82
N VAL A 52 3.62 -2.20 -2.39
CA VAL A 52 2.49 -1.48 -1.78
C VAL A 52 2.42 -1.74 -0.28
N PHE A 53 2.45 -3.01 0.12
CA PHE A 53 2.23 -3.42 1.50
C PHE A 53 3.09 -4.63 1.84
N ARG A 54 4.36 -4.36 2.16
CA ARG A 54 5.32 -5.40 2.58
C ARG A 54 4.85 -6.03 3.88
N ILE A 55 4.60 -7.33 3.87
CA ILE A 55 4.23 -8.12 5.06
C ILE A 55 5.48 -8.74 5.69
N GLU A 56 5.33 -9.26 6.91
CA GLU A 56 6.42 -9.98 7.57
C GLU A 56 6.48 -11.43 7.06
N THR A 57 7.65 -11.83 6.58
CA THR A 57 7.93 -13.17 6.06
C THR A 57 9.16 -13.80 6.67
N ASP A 58 9.97 -13.06 7.43
CA ASP A 58 10.97 -13.65 8.31
C ASP A 58 10.25 -14.44 9.39
N THR A 59 10.54 -15.74 9.47
CA THR A 59 9.82 -16.65 10.34
C THR A 59 9.99 -16.29 11.81
N ASN A 60 11.20 -15.90 12.23
CA ASN A 60 11.47 -15.60 13.64
C ASN A 60 10.75 -14.32 14.06
N GLN A 61 10.79 -13.30 13.20
CA GLN A 61 10.10 -12.05 13.43
C GLN A 61 8.58 -12.23 13.39
N LEU A 62 8.06 -13.04 12.46
CA LEU A 62 6.64 -13.34 12.37
C LEU A 62 6.12 -14.04 13.63
N ILE A 63 6.86 -15.05 14.14
CA ILE A 63 6.55 -15.72 15.42
C ILE A 63 6.59 -14.71 16.58
N LYS A 64 7.59 -13.82 16.60
CA LYS A 64 7.72 -12.79 17.64
C LYS A 64 6.51 -11.86 17.65
N ILE A 65 6.17 -11.24 16.52
CA ILE A 65 5.03 -10.30 16.46
C ILE A 65 3.69 -10.99 16.70
N GLN A 66 3.56 -12.27 16.33
CA GLN A 66 2.38 -13.08 16.62
C GLN A 66 2.19 -13.30 18.13
N LYS A 67 3.28 -13.57 18.86
CA LYS A 67 3.25 -13.73 20.32
C LYS A 67 2.99 -12.40 21.03
N GLU A 68 3.64 -11.32 20.58
CA GLU A 68 3.42 -9.97 21.13
C GLU A 68 1.96 -9.55 20.98
N LEU A 69 1.39 -9.69 19.77
CA LEU A 69 -0.02 -9.39 19.54
C LEU A 69 -0.91 -10.22 20.47
N ARG A 70 -0.63 -11.53 20.63
CA ARG A 70 -1.42 -12.39 21.51
C ARG A 70 -1.44 -11.87 22.96
N LEU A 71 -0.27 -11.53 23.49
CA LEU A 71 -0.14 -10.99 24.84
C LEU A 71 -0.94 -9.69 25.02
N GLU A 72 -0.93 -8.81 24.01
CA GLU A 72 -1.70 -7.56 24.06
C GLU A 72 -3.21 -7.79 24.03
N LEU A 73 -3.69 -8.69 23.17
CA LEU A 73 -5.12 -9.06 23.11
C LEU A 73 -5.58 -9.71 24.42
N ASP A 74 -4.75 -10.57 25.02
CA ASP A 74 -5.06 -11.25 26.28
C ASP A 74 -5.15 -10.26 27.46
N LYS A 75 -4.27 -9.25 27.52
CA LYS A 75 -4.35 -8.17 28.53
C LYS A 75 -5.67 -7.40 28.45
N LEU A 76 -6.16 -7.17 27.23
CA LEU A 76 -7.42 -6.48 26.98
C LEU A 76 -8.65 -7.40 27.11
N LYS A 77 -8.45 -8.70 27.31
CA LYS A 77 -9.49 -9.74 27.38
C LYS A 77 -10.40 -9.77 26.16
N VAL A 78 -9.83 -9.58 24.97
CA VAL A 78 -10.54 -9.57 23.68
C VAL A 78 -10.00 -10.67 22.76
N LEU A 79 -10.87 -11.23 21.91
CA LEU A 79 -10.53 -12.30 20.96
C LEU A 79 -9.82 -13.50 21.63
N GLN A 80 -10.22 -13.78 22.88
CA GLN A 80 -9.67 -14.86 23.68
C GLN A 80 -9.95 -16.21 23.01
N ASN A 81 -8.93 -17.06 22.92
CA ASN A 81 -9.01 -18.38 22.29
C ASN A 81 -9.29 -18.36 20.77
N GLU A 82 -9.26 -17.19 20.13
CA GLU A 82 -9.45 -17.10 18.68
C GLU A 82 -8.14 -17.33 17.92
N ASN A 83 -8.22 -17.96 16.76
CA ASN A 83 -7.07 -18.19 15.89
C ASN A 83 -6.77 -16.89 15.14
N ILE A 84 -5.72 -16.19 15.58
CA ILE A 84 -5.29 -14.92 15.01
C ILE A 84 -4.02 -15.14 14.19
N LEU A 85 -3.97 -14.56 13.00
CA LEU A 85 -2.77 -14.49 12.17
C LEU A 85 -2.31 -13.04 12.04
N CYS A 86 -1.25 -12.67 12.76
CA CYS A 86 -0.55 -11.41 12.57
C CYS A 86 0.26 -11.47 11.28
N ILE A 87 0.12 -10.45 10.43
CA ILE A 87 0.83 -10.38 9.14
C ILE A 87 1.82 -9.23 9.07
N LYS A 88 1.69 -8.26 9.98
CA LYS A 88 2.57 -7.11 10.06
C LYS A 88 2.49 -6.41 11.41
N LYS A 89 3.64 -5.95 11.90
CA LYS A 89 3.78 -4.92 12.94
C LYS A 89 4.54 -3.73 12.37
N TYR A 90 4.09 -2.52 12.68
CA TYR A 90 4.86 -1.28 12.55
C TYR A 90 5.11 -0.69 13.93
N GLU A 91 6.24 -0.01 14.07
CA GLU A 91 6.56 0.82 15.22
C GLU A 91 7.01 2.18 14.68
N VAL A 92 6.38 3.25 15.16
CA VAL A 92 6.68 4.62 14.77
C VAL A 92 6.97 5.41 16.04
N TYR A 93 8.14 6.05 16.10
CA TYR A 93 8.44 7.01 17.15
C TYR A 93 7.83 8.36 16.79
N GLU A 94 6.87 8.81 17.59
CA GLU A 94 6.28 10.15 17.44
C GLU A 94 7.02 11.12 18.36
N GLU A 95 7.88 11.97 17.79
CA GLU A 95 8.70 12.93 18.53
C GLU A 95 7.87 13.83 19.45
N TYR A 96 6.70 14.26 18.96
CA TYR A 96 5.77 15.13 19.69
C TYR A 96 5.33 14.53 21.04
N PHE A 97 5.18 13.20 21.10
CA PHE A 97 4.82 12.47 22.31
C PHE A 97 6.04 11.79 22.97
N SER A 98 7.19 11.83 22.32
CA SER A 98 8.43 11.15 22.70
C SER A 98 8.20 9.67 23.03
N SER A 99 7.35 9.01 22.25
CA SER A 99 6.84 7.65 22.51
C SER A 99 6.76 6.82 21.24
N ASN A 100 6.93 5.50 21.37
CA ASN A 100 6.75 4.55 20.28
C ASN A 100 5.29 4.11 20.20
N PHE A 101 4.71 4.20 19.01
CA PHE A 101 3.38 3.72 18.70
C PHE A 101 3.47 2.46 17.86
N GLU A 102 2.84 1.40 18.36
CA GLU A 102 2.80 0.11 17.67
C GLU A 102 1.48 -0.06 16.93
N THR A 103 1.54 -0.61 15.72
CA THR A 103 0.37 -0.95 14.93
C THR A 103 0.50 -2.36 14.38
N TYR A 104 -0.47 -3.21 14.69
CA TYR A 104 -0.55 -4.58 14.24
C TYR A 104 -1.66 -4.75 13.21
N TYR A 105 -1.36 -5.47 12.13
CA TYR A 105 -2.33 -5.91 11.14
C TYR A 105 -2.48 -7.43 11.27
N PHE A 106 -3.71 -7.91 11.46
CA PHE A 106 -3.95 -9.32 11.68
C PHE A 106 -5.31 -9.80 11.16
N PHE A 107 -5.39 -11.07 10.80
CA PHE A 107 -6.64 -11.74 10.48
C PHE A 107 -7.22 -12.46 11.68
N ASN A 108 -8.53 -12.41 11.83
CA ASN A 108 -9.25 -13.34 12.67
C ASN A 108 -9.70 -14.57 11.87
N LEU A 109 -8.97 -15.67 12.00
CA LEU A 109 -9.23 -16.92 11.28
C LEU A 109 -10.40 -17.72 11.87
N SER A 110 -10.85 -17.39 13.09
CA SER A 110 -12.02 -18.02 13.72
C SER A 110 -13.33 -17.60 13.07
N GLU A 111 -13.44 -16.36 12.59
CA GLU A 111 -14.66 -15.82 11.98
C GLU A 111 -14.96 -16.45 10.61
N ASN A 112 -13.98 -16.47 9.72
CA ASN A 112 -14.12 -16.98 8.37
C ASN A 112 -12.77 -17.45 7.84
N LYS A 113 -12.61 -18.76 7.70
CA LYS A 113 -11.34 -19.35 7.25
C LYS A 113 -10.96 -19.01 5.81
N ARG A 114 -11.94 -18.71 4.94
CA ARG A 114 -11.70 -18.46 3.51
C ARG A 114 -11.41 -17.00 3.23
N ASN A 115 -12.16 -16.10 3.86
CA ASN A 115 -12.05 -14.66 3.69
C ASN A 115 -12.20 -13.98 5.06
N PRO A 116 -11.17 -14.08 5.92
CA PRO A 116 -11.23 -13.49 7.25
C PRO A 116 -11.20 -11.97 7.18
N THR A 117 -11.81 -11.36 8.19
CA THR A 117 -11.71 -9.92 8.43
C THR A 117 -10.27 -9.56 8.78
N LEU A 118 -9.72 -8.55 8.11
CA LEU A 118 -8.47 -7.92 8.52
C LEU A 118 -8.79 -6.88 9.60
N TYR A 119 -8.00 -6.90 10.66
CA TYR A 119 -8.09 -6.00 11.79
C TYR A 119 -6.80 -5.19 11.93
N ILE A 120 -6.95 -4.01 12.52
CA ILE A 120 -5.87 -3.14 12.94
C ILE A 120 -5.96 -3.04 14.46
N PHE A 121 -4.87 -3.36 15.15
CA PHE A 121 -4.70 -3.07 16.57
C PHE A 121 -3.63 -2.00 16.73
N GLU A 122 -4.01 -0.86 17.29
CA GLU A 122 -3.18 0.33 17.35
C GLU A 122 -3.45 1.12 18.63
N GLU A 123 -2.47 1.90 19.05
CA GLU A 123 -2.62 2.89 20.11
C GLU A 123 -2.92 4.25 19.48
N VAL A 124 -4.00 4.89 19.92
CA VAL A 124 -4.50 6.14 19.34
C VAL A 124 -4.60 7.20 20.42
N CYS A 125 -4.13 8.41 20.10
CA CYS A 125 -4.30 9.54 20.98
C CYS A 125 -5.79 9.93 21.06
N ILE A 126 -6.34 9.88 22.27
CA ILE A 126 -7.72 10.31 22.54
C ILE A 126 -7.76 11.74 23.09
N ASN A 127 -6.64 12.24 23.63
CA ASN A 127 -6.51 13.62 24.07
C ASN A 127 -5.04 14.08 24.04
N ASP A 128 -4.71 14.95 23.10
CA ASP A 128 -3.37 15.50 22.92
C ASP A 128 -2.90 16.32 24.13
N GLY A 129 -3.81 17.07 24.76
CA GLY A 129 -3.48 17.96 25.88
C GLY A 129 -3.08 17.21 27.15
N TRP A 130 -3.61 16.01 27.34
CA TRP A 130 -3.32 15.14 28.50
C TRP A 130 -2.40 13.98 28.14
N LYS A 131 -1.94 13.90 26.87
CA LYS A 131 -1.20 12.76 26.33
C LYS A 131 -1.86 11.42 26.69
N ALA A 132 -3.19 11.37 26.56
CA ALA A 132 -3.95 10.18 26.87
C ALA A 132 -4.12 9.34 25.62
N PHE A 133 -3.78 8.06 25.72
CA PHE A 133 -3.82 7.11 24.62
C PHE A 133 -4.72 5.93 24.97
N GLU A 134 -5.34 5.38 23.94
CA GLU A 134 -6.17 4.19 24.04
C GLU A 134 -5.76 3.16 22.99
N LYS A 135 -5.62 1.92 23.43
CA LYS A 135 -5.43 0.77 22.54
C LYS A 135 -6.79 0.35 21.98
N ARG A 136 -6.91 0.36 20.66
CA ARG A 136 -8.16 0.02 19.97
C ARG A 136 -7.96 -1.06 18.92
N ILE A 137 -8.99 -1.88 18.74
CA ILE A 137 -9.10 -2.82 17.64
C ILE A 137 -10.16 -2.30 16.67
N THR A 138 -9.78 -2.12 15.42
CA THR A 138 -10.69 -1.69 14.36
C THR A 138 -10.67 -2.68 13.20
N LYS A 139 -11.82 -2.89 12.57
CA LYS A 139 -11.89 -3.58 11.27
C LYS A 139 -11.39 -2.63 10.20
N VAL A 140 -10.59 -3.10 9.26
CA VAL A 140 -10.41 -2.31 8.03
C VAL A 140 -11.76 -2.10 7.37
N LYS A 141 -11.96 -0.90 6.81
CA LYS A 141 -13.22 -0.49 6.19
C LYS A 141 -13.54 -1.33 4.95
N GLU A 142 -12.50 -1.86 4.33
CA GLU A 142 -12.59 -2.67 3.14
C GLU A 142 -13.16 -4.06 3.42
N LYS A 143 -14.07 -4.50 2.55
CA LYS A 143 -14.80 -5.76 2.67
C LYS A 143 -13.90 -7.01 2.72
N ASN A 144 -12.71 -6.94 2.14
CA ASN A 144 -11.75 -8.05 2.13
C ASN A 144 -10.31 -7.55 1.92
N PHE A 145 -9.37 -8.48 2.10
CA PHE A 145 -7.94 -8.18 2.01
C PHE A 145 -7.51 -7.68 0.63
N SER A 146 -8.04 -8.24 -0.46
CA SER A 146 -7.70 -7.75 -1.81
C SER A 146 -8.10 -6.29 -2.03
N MET A 147 -9.24 -5.88 -1.48
CA MET A 147 -9.74 -4.52 -1.62
C MET A 147 -8.94 -3.56 -0.75
N PHE A 148 -8.51 -3.99 0.44
CA PHE A 148 -7.52 -3.26 1.26
C PHE A 148 -6.22 -3.02 0.51
N ILE A 149 -5.64 -4.07 -0.08
CA ILE A 149 -4.40 -3.94 -0.87
C ILE A 149 -4.60 -3.00 -2.07
N ASN A 150 -5.71 -3.13 -2.80
CA ASN A 150 -5.99 -2.27 -3.95
C ASN A 150 -6.13 -0.79 -3.55
N ASN A 151 -6.77 -0.50 -2.42
CA ASN A 151 -6.86 0.87 -1.91
C ASN A 151 -5.47 1.43 -1.59
N ARG A 152 -4.61 0.64 -0.93
CA ARG A 152 -3.20 1.02 -0.69
C ARG A 152 -2.43 1.22 -2.01
N THR A 153 -2.69 0.40 -3.01
CA THR A 153 -2.12 0.55 -4.36
C THR A 153 -2.55 1.89 -4.97
N ASP A 154 -3.82 2.24 -4.86
CA ASP A 154 -4.37 3.48 -5.40
C ASP A 154 -3.89 4.72 -4.63
N GLU A 155 -3.68 4.62 -3.32
CA GLU A 155 -3.05 5.68 -2.53
C GLU A 155 -1.61 5.93 -2.99
N LYS A 156 -0.81 4.86 -3.16
CA LYS A 156 0.60 4.98 -3.52
C LYS A 156 0.83 5.36 -5.00
N TYR A 157 0.12 4.70 -5.92
CA TYR A 157 0.33 4.82 -7.37
C TYR A 157 -0.82 5.56 -8.09
N GLY A 158 -2.02 5.60 -7.52
CA GLY A 158 -3.15 6.31 -8.13
C GLY A 158 -2.99 7.83 -8.10
N ILE A 159 -2.26 8.38 -7.13
CA ILE A 159 -1.90 9.81 -7.09
C ILE A 159 -0.97 10.17 -8.26
N SER A 160 0.05 9.34 -8.56
CA SER A 160 0.98 9.59 -9.67
C SER A 160 0.27 9.51 -11.03
N ILE A 161 -0.65 8.54 -11.20
CA ILE A 161 -1.48 8.43 -12.41
C ILE A 161 -2.37 9.67 -12.57
N LYS A 162 -3.08 10.11 -11.52
CA LYS A 162 -3.91 11.33 -11.58
C LYS A 162 -3.10 12.60 -11.88
N GLN A 163 -1.89 12.73 -11.34
CA GLN A 163 -0.99 13.85 -11.64
C GLN A 163 -0.50 13.83 -13.09
N HIS A 164 -0.16 12.67 -13.64
CA HIS A 164 0.17 12.53 -15.06
C HIS A 164 -1.00 12.96 -15.96
N PHE A 165 -2.24 12.57 -15.63
CA PHE A 165 -3.43 13.01 -16.39
C PHE A 165 -3.73 14.50 -16.25
N LYS A 166 -3.40 15.15 -15.13
CA LYS A 166 -3.63 16.59 -14.93
C LYS A 166 -2.79 17.47 -15.88
N ASN A 167 -1.65 16.96 -16.35
CA ASN A 167 -0.76 17.66 -17.29
C ASN A 167 -1.06 17.39 -18.78
N ILE A 168 -1.85 16.36 -19.09
CA ILE A 168 -2.24 16.02 -20.47
C ILE A 168 -3.09 17.11 -21.16
N PRO A 169 -4.12 17.72 -20.53
CA PRO A 169 -4.91 18.76 -21.22
C PRO A 169 -4.07 20.00 -21.58
N PHE A 170 -3.07 20.36 -20.77
CA PHE A 170 -2.18 21.48 -21.08
C PHE A 170 -1.29 21.19 -22.30
N TYR A 171 -0.79 19.96 -22.45
CA TYR A 171 0.05 19.56 -23.58
C TYR A 171 -0.72 19.53 -24.91
N ILE A 172 -1.98 19.09 -24.88
CA ILE A 172 -2.85 19.07 -26.07
C ILE A 172 -3.16 20.49 -26.56
N ILE A 173 -3.29 21.46 -25.64
CA ILE A 173 -3.56 22.87 -26.00
C ILE A 173 -2.27 23.59 -26.42
N SER A 174 -1.12 23.30 -25.80
CA SER A 174 0.12 24.05 -26.05
C SER A 174 0.79 23.69 -27.37
N VAL A 175 0.69 22.44 -27.84
CA VAL A 175 1.33 21.99 -29.10
C VAL A 175 0.77 22.72 -30.35
N PRO A 176 -0.56 22.82 -30.56
CA PRO A 176 -1.11 23.57 -31.70
C PRO A 176 -0.72 25.05 -31.69
N ILE A 177 -0.76 25.69 -30.51
CA ILE A 177 -0.41 27.11 -30.34
C ILE A 177 1.07 27.35 -30.70
N SER A 178 1.95 26.46 -30.23
CA SER A 178 3.39 26.55 -30.51
C SER A 178 3.70 26.41 -32.00
N ILE A 179 3.01 25.50 -32.71
CA ILE A 179 3.14 25.32 -34.16
C ILE A 179 2.72 26.61 -34.90
N ILE A 180 1.60 27.21 -34.51
CA ILE A 180 1.13 28.47 -35.13
C ILE A 180 2.14 29.60 -34.91
N LEU A 181 2.68 29.74 -33.70
CA LEU A 181 3.67 30.77 -33.38
C LEU A 181 4.97 30.59 -34.18
N ILE A 182 5.42 29.34 -34.38
CA ILE A 182 6.59 29.05 -35.22
C ILE A 182 6.33 29.44 -36.67
N ILE A 183 5.16 29.10 -37.22
CA ILE A 183 4.77 29.46 -38.59
C ILE A 183 4.77 30.99 -38.76
N VAL A 184 4.14 31.72 -37.83
CA VAL A 184 4.10 33.20 -37.87
C VAL A 184 5.51 33.79 -37.82
N SER A 185 6.37 33.27 -36.95
CA SER A 185 7.75 33.74 -36.79
C SER A 185 8.56 33.52 -38.08
N VAL A 186 8.42 32.35 -38.71
CA VAL A 186 9.07 32.05 -40.00
C VAL A 186 8.57 32.99 -41.09
N PHE A 187 7.26 33.26 -41.15
CA PHE A 187 6.71 34.21 -42.12
C PHE A 187 7.19 35.65 -41.89
N GLN A 188 7.32 36.10 -40.64
CA GLN A 188 7.86 37.42 -40.33
C GLN A 188 9.32 37.56 -40.80
N ILE A 189 10.17 36.58 -40.49
CA ILE A 189 11.58 36.56 -40.90
C ILE A 189 11.70 36.55 -42.44
N LEU A 190 10.88 35.73 -43.13
CA LEU A 190 10.86 35.69 -44.60
C LEU A 190 10.39 37.02 -45.20
N LYS A 191 9.35 37.64 -44.63
CA LYS A 191 8.85 38.94 -45.08
C LYS A 191 9.89 40.03 -44.92
N GLU A 192 10.58 40.09 -43.77
CA GLU A 192 11.68 41.03 -43.54
C GLU A 192 12.82 40.84 -44.54
N LYS A 193 13.19 39.57 -44.81
CA LYS A 193 14.25 39.24 -45.77
C LYS A 193 13.91 39.61 -47.22
N ILE A 194 12.63 39.53 -47.59
CA ILE A 194 12.15 39.95 -48.92
C ILE A 194 12.08 41.49 -49.01
N LEU A 195 11.61 42.16 -47.96
CA LEU A 195 11.51 43.63 -47.91
C LEU A 195 12.88 44.31 -47.90
N SER A 196 13.86 43.75 -47.19
CA SER A 196 15.24 44.28 -47.18
C SER A 196 15.93 44.09 -48.55
N LYS A 197 15.65 43.00 -49.25
CA LYS A 197 16.20 42.72 -50.59
C LYS A 197 15.60 43.58 -51.70
N ARG A 198 14.44 44.22 -51.48
CA ARG A 198 13.82 45.18 -52.43
C ARG A 198 14.25 46.64 -52.21
N LYS A 199 14.94 46.94 -51.10
CA LYS A 199 15.41 48.29 -50.76
C LYS A 199 16.89 48.54 -51.10
N ASN A 200 17.61 47.52 -51.56
CA ASN A 200 18.93 47.60 -52.18
C ASN A 200 18.79 47.35 -53.68
#